data_AF-A0A2M8LGT1-F1
#
_entry.id   AF-A0A2M8LGT1-F1
#
_cell.length_a   1.000
_cell.length_b   1.000
_cell.length_c   1.000
_cell.angle_alpha   90.00
_cell.angle_beta   90.00
_cell.angle_gamma   90.00
#
_symmetry.space_group_name_H-M   'P 1'
#
loop_
_entity.id
_entity.type
_entity.pdbx_description
1 polymer ?
#
loop_
_entity_poly.entity_id
_entity_poly.type
_entity_poly.pdbx_seq_one_letter_code
_entity_poly.pdbx_strand_id
1 'polypeptide(L)'
;MDPRTIRIFSVAITTFIPWLISVAALGAITMLPYAISVPVHYALVVLLFGVGFGFYFHGHKGVDPFTVMGIAVLSIFLFDSIYFGFLYEGELWFLTYTDYFLPLFLISSTIYWVGKFLK
;
A
#
# COMPACT_ATOMS: atom_id res chain seq x y z
N MET A 1 -14.11 16.45 15.00
CA MET A 1 -14.16 15.92 13.62
C MET A 1 -15.22 14.85 13.56
N ASP A 2 -15.95 14.74 12.44
CA ASP A 2 -16.90 13.63 12.19
C ASP A 2 -16.15 12.28 12.31
N PRO A 3 -16.69 11.27 13.03
CA PRO A 3 -16.16 9.91 13.08
C PRO A 3 -15.77 9.33 11.71
N ARG A 4 -16.47 9.71 10.64
CA ARG A 4 -16.14 9.30 9.25
C ARG A 4 -14.83 9.92 8.77
N THR A 5 -14.63 11.20 9.03
CA THR A 5 -13.38 11.92 8.69
C THR A 5 -12.19 11.34 9.43
N ILE A 6 -12.36 11.03 10.72
CA ILE A 6 -11.32 10.40 11.55
C ILE A 6 -10.94 9.04 10.97
N ARG A 7 -11.91 8.26 10.50
CA ARG A 7 -11.68 6.95 9.87
C ARG A 7 -10.92 7.07 8.55
N ILE A 8 -11.29 8.00 7.67
CA ILE A 8 -10.59 8.21 6.40
C ILE A 8 -9.13 8.58 6.68
N PHE A 9 -8.90 9.52 7.59
CA PHE A 9 -7.56 9.97 7.93
C PHE A 9 -6.72 8.86 8.56
N SER A 10 -7.29 8.04 9.44
CA SER A 10 -6.56 6.91 10.03
C SER A 10 -6.18 5.86 8.99
N VAL A 11 -7.07 5.52 8.06
CA VAL A 11 -6.74 4.62 6.93
C VAL A 11 -5.64 5.22 6.05
N ALA A 12 -5.72 6.52 5.73
CA ALA A 12 -4.73 7.19 4.91
C ALA A 12 -3.33 7.14 5.56
N ILE A 13 -3.22 7.43 6.86
CA ILE A 13 -1.95 7.31 7.60
C ILE A 13 -1.45 5.87 7.61
N THR A 14 -2.32 4.90 7.92
CA THR A 14 -1.96 3.47 7.92
C THR A 14 -1.51 3.01 6.54
N THR A 15 -2.03 3.59 5.46
CA THR A 15 -1.61 3.32 4.08
C THR A 15 -0.26 3.98 3.76
N PHE A 16 -0.07 5.22 4.21
CA PHE A 16 1.12 6.03 3.90
C PHE A 16 2.41 5.39 4.39
N ILE A 17 2.41 4.81 5.60
CA ILE A 17 3.64 4.24 6.19
C ILE A 17 4.17 3.04 5.38
N PRO A 18 3.41 1.96 5.12
CA PRO A 18 3.80 0.89 4.22
C PRO A 18 4.21 1.37 2.84
N TRP A 19 3.42 2.27 2.24
CA TRP A 19 3.69 2.84 0.92
C TRP A 19 5.05 3.54 0.88
N LEU A 20 5.33 4.42 1.85
CA LEU A 20 6.59 5.17 1.92
C LEU A 20 7.79 4.23 2.09
N ILE A 21 7.66 3.19 2.94
CA ILE A 21 8.70 2.18 3.11
C ILE A 21 8.92 1.40 1.81
N SER A 22 7.85 1.01 1.11
CA SER A 22 7.95 0.34 -0.19
C SER A 22 8.68 1.20 -1.22
N VAL A 23 8.33 2.49 -1.33
CA VAL A 23 8.99 3.44 -2.23
C VAL A 23 10.47 3.62 -1.87
N ALA A 24 10.78 3.81 -0.59
CA ALA A 24 12.16 3.94 -0.13
C ALA A 24 12.99 2.67 -0.40
N ALA A 25 12.37 1.49 -0.29
CA ALA A 25 13.01 0.21 -0.56
C ALA A 25 13.26 -0.04 -2.05
N LEU A 26 12.53 0.61 -2.96
CA LEU A 26 12.70 0.41 -4.41
C LEU A 26 14.14 0.63 -4.85
N GLY A 27 14.80 1.69 -4.37
CA GLY A 27 16.19 1.99 -4.75
C GLY A 27 17.18 0.85 -4.41
N ALA A 28 16.96 0.15 -3.30
CA ALA A 28 17.78 -1.00 -2.93
C ALA A 28 17.37 -2.27 -3.71
N ILE A 29 16.06 -2.48 -3.90
CA ILE A 29 15.52 -3.64 -4.61
C ILE A 29 15.94 -3.64 -6.08
N THR A 30 16.00 -2.46 -6.72
CA THR A 30 16.38 -2.31 -8.13
C THR A 30 17.86 -2.60 -8.40
N MET A 31 18.71 -2.69 -7.37
CA MET A 31 20.10 -3.14 -7.54
C MET A 31 20.21 -4.65 -7.76
N LEU A 32 19.14 -5.40 -7.50
CA LEU A 32 19.08 -6.84 -7.69
C LEU A 32 18.69 -7.19 -9.13
N PRO A 33 19.04 -8.39 -9.63
CA PRO A 33 18.53 -8.89 -10.90
C PRO A 33 16.99 -8.89 -10.92
N TYR A 34 16.40 -8.56 -12.08
CA TYR A 34 14.95 -8.40 -12.25
C TYR A 34 14.14 -9.57 -11.65
N ALA A 35 14.56 -10.81 -11.95
CA ALA A 35 13.93 -12.04 -11.47
C ALA A 35 13.88 -12.20 -9.94
N ILE A 36 14.72 -11.46 -9.20
CA ILE A 36 14.75 -11.42 -7.74
C ILE A 36 14.03 -10.16 -7.24
N SER A 37 14.29 -9.01 -7.87
CA SER A 37 13.73 -7.73 -7.47
C SER A 37 12.19 -7.73 -7.42
N VAL A 38 11.54 -8.34 -8.41
CA VAL A 38 10.09 -8.42 -8.55
C VAL A 38 9.44 -9.22 -7.41
N PRO A 39 9.78 -10.49 -7.17
CA PRO A 39 9.18 -11.25 -6.07
C PRO A 39 9.52 -10.67 -4.69
N VAL A 40 10.71 -10.07 -4.51
CA VAL A 40 11.06 -9.36 -3.27
C VAL A 40 10.15 -8.16 -3.04
N HIS A 41 9.90 -7.36 -4.07
CA HIS A 41 8.97 -6.24 -3.99
C HIS A 41 7.55 -6.71 -3.64
N TYR A 42 7.06 -7.78 -4.28
CA TYR A 42 5.73 -8.34 -4.00
C TYR A 42 5.61 -8.87 -2.57
N ALA A 43 6.63 -9.58 -2.08
CA ALA A 43 6.67 -10.03 -0.70
C ALA A 43 6.68 -8.85 0.28
N LEU A 44 7.44 -7.78 -0.04
CA LEU A 44 7.51 -6.59 0.78
C LEU A 44 6.15 -5.88 0.88
N VAL A 45 5.45 -5.66 -0.23
CA VAL A 45 4.13 -4.99 -0.19
C VAL A 45 3.11 -5.81 0.59
N VAL A 46 3.06 -7.14 0.38
CA VAL A 46 2.16 -8.03 1.14
C VAL A 46 2.49 -7.99 2.63
N LEU A 47 3.76 -8.04 3.00
CA LEU A 47 4.18 -8.01 4.40
C LEU A 47 3.84 -6.68 5.07
N LEU A 48 4.24 -5.55 4.46
CA LEU A 48 4.07 -4.23 5.06
C LEU A 48 2.59 -3.86 5.19
N PHE A 49 1.80 -4.08 4.14
CA PHE A 49 0.36 -3.81 4.20
C PHE A 49 -0.37 -4.82 5.09
N GLY A 50 0.05 -6.09 5.09
CA GLY A 50 -0.52 -7.10 5.95
C GLY A 50 -0.33 -6.78 7.43
N VAL A 51 0.89 -6.42 7.83
CA VAL A 51 1.21 -6.01 9.21
C VAL A 51 0.54 -4.69 9.56
N GLY A 52 0.65 -3.67 8.71
CA GLY A 52 0.08 -2.35 8.95
C GLY A 52 -1.44 -2.39 9.14
N PHE A 53 -2.15 -3.07 8.23
CA PHE A 53 -3.59 -3.23 8.37
C PHE A 53 -3.99 -4.27 9.42
N GLY A 54 -3.11 -5.23 9.75
CA GLY A 54 -3.31 -6.13 10.88
C GLY A 54 -3.45 -5.37 12.19
N PHE A 55 -2.53 -4.44 12.46
CA PHE A 55 -2.63 -3.55 13.62
C PHE A 55 -3.86 -2.63 13.55
N TYR A 56 -4.18 -2.10 12.36
CA TYR A 56 -5.35 -1.26 12.17
C TYR A 56 -6.64 -1.97 12.56
N PHE A 57 -6.91 -3.16 12.00
CA PHE A 57 -8.13 -3.91 12.26
C PHE A 57 -8.19 -4.45 13.70
N HIS A 58 -7.05 -4.77 14.31
CA HIS A 58 -7.01 -5.12 15.73
C HIS A 58 -7.52 -3.98 16.63
N GLY A 59 -7.16 -2.73 16.32
CA GLY A 59 -7.61 -1.53 17.05
C GLY A 59 -8.99 -1.00 16.63
N HIS A 60 -9.46 -1.34 15.43
CA HIS A 60 -10.71 -0.80 14.85
C HIS A 60 -11.69 -1.92 14.48
N LYS A 61 -12.19 -2.61 15.51
CA LYS A 61 -13.17 -3.70 15.33
C LYS A 61 -14.47 -3.20 14.69
N GLY A 62 -15.11 -4.06 13.90
CA GLY A 62 -16.41 -3.79 13.27
C GLY A 62 -16.37 -2.88 12.03
N VAL A 63 -15.20 -2.36 11.62
CA VAL A 63 -15.07 -1.61 10.37
C VAL A 63 -15.20 -2.54 9.17
N ASP A 64 -15.85 -2.09 8.10
CA ASP A 64 -15.99 -2.85 6.86
C ASP A 64 -14.66 -2.97 6.09
N PRO A 65 -14.13 -4.19 5.83
CA PRO A 65 -12.85 -4.37 5.16
C PRO A 65 -12.84 -3.82 3.72
N PHE A 66 -13.98 -3.90 3.02
CA PHE A 66 -14.09 -3.41 1.65
C PHE A 66 -13.97 -1.88 1.60
N THR A 67 -14.63 -1.18 2.52
CA THR A 67 -14.52 0.28 2.67
C THR A 67 -13.10 0.71 2.99
N VAL A 68 -12.41 0.02 3.92
CA VAL A 68 -11.02 0.32 4.29
C VAL A 68 -10.07 0.11 3.11
N MET A 69 -10.20 -1.02 2.42
CA MET A 69 -9.46 -1.31 1.20
C MET A 69 -9.67 -0.22 0.14
N GLY A 70 -10.93 0.20 -0.11
CA GLY A 70 -11.25 1.24 -1.08
C GLY A 70 -10.58 2.57 -0.75
N ILE A 71 -10.63 3.01 0.52
CA ILE A 71 -9.97 4.24 0.97
C ILE A 71 -8.45 4.13 0.84
N ALA A 72 -7.86 2.98 1.18
CA ALA A 72 -6.42 2.75 1.06
C ALA A 72 -5.95 2.82 -0.39
N VAL A 73 -6.66 2.17 -1.32
CA VAL A 73 -6.36 2.23 -2.76
C VAL A 73 -6.44 3.66 -3.29
N LEU A 74 -7.51 4.41 -2.94
CA LEU A 74 -7.63 5.82 -3.33
C LEU A 74 -6.50 6.68 -2.75
N SER A 75 -6.06 6.37 -1.53
CA SER A 75 -4.94 7.06 -0.88
C SER A 75 -3.61 6.77 -1.60
N ILE A 76 -3.38 5.53 -2.04
CA ILE A 76 -2.19 5.17 -2.84
C ILE A 76 -2.17 5.97 -4.14
N PHE A 77 -3.28 6.04 -4.87
CA PHE A 77 -3.35 6.86 -6.09
C PHE A 77 -3.02 8.33 -5.83
N LEU A 78 -3.50 8.88 -4.72
CA LEU A 78 -3.18 10.25 -4.32
C LEU A 78 -1.68 10.39 -3.99
N PHE A 79 -1.11 9.48 -3.22
CA PHE A 79 0.31 9.51 -2.83
C PHE A 79 1.22 9.35 -4.04
N ASP A 80 0.93 8.41 -4.93
CA ASP A 80 1.65 8.20 -6.20
C ASP A 80 1.58 9.45 -7.08
N SER A 81 0.39 10.06 -7.23
CA SER A 81 0.22 11.29 -8.01
C SER A 81 1.05 12.44 -7.45
N ILE A 82 1.16 12.54 -6.13
CA ILE A 82 1.98 13.58 -5.48
C ILE A 82 3.48 13.25 -5.65
N TYR A 83 3.88 12.02 -5.38
CA TYR A 83 5.29 11.63 -5.40
C TYR A 83 5.86 11.62 -6.82
N PHE A 84 5.23 10.89 -7.74
CA PHE A 84 5.70 10.82 -9.12
C PHE A 84 5.39 12.08 -9.93
N GLY A 85 4.38 12.86 -9.53
CA GLY A 85 4.05 14.12 -10.19
C GLY A 85 4.95 15.30 -9.79
N PHE A 86 5.48 15.32 -8.57
CA PHE A 86 6.18 16.49 -8.03
C PHE A 86 7.54 16.23 -7.39
N LEU A 87 7.85 15.00 -6.95
CA LEU A 87 9.05 14.71 -6.16
C LEU A 87 10.05 13.78 -6.87
N TYR A 88 9.57 12.89 -7.73
CA TYR A 88 10.43 11.93 -8.42
C TYR A 88 11.01 12.51 -9.71
N GLU A 89 12.33 12.62 -9.78
CA GLU A 89 13.05 13.13 -10.97
C GLU A 89 13.76 12.03 -11.79
N GLY A 90 13.59 10.75 -11.41
CA GLY A 90 14.25 9.62 -12.05
C GLY A 90 13.48 9.02 -13.24
N GLU A 91 14.06 8.02 -13.89
CA GLU A 91 13.38 7.25 -14.93
C GLU A 91 12.36 6.27 -14.33
N LEU A 92 11.14 6.27 -14.85
CA LEU A 92 10.02 5.42 -14.43
C LEU A 92 10.09 4.00 -15.04
N TRP A 93 11.30 3.43 -15.20
CA TRP A 93 11.52 2.18 -15.93
C TRP A 93 10.89 0.94 -15.26
N PHE A 94 10.55 1.03 -13.97
CA PHE A 94 9.87 -0.01 -13.18
C PHE A 94 8.33 0.12 -13.20
N LEU A 95 7.77 1.09 -13.92
CA LEU A 95 6.31 1.26 -14.09
C LEU A 95 5.82 0.62 -15.39
N THR A 96 6.22 -0.63 -15.66
CA THR A 96 5.45 -1.39 -16.64
C THR A 96 4.03 -1.56 -16.11
N TYR A 97 3.04 -1.69 -17.01
CA TYR A 97 1.65 -1.88 -16.62
C TYR A 97 1.51 -3.02 -15.59
N THR A 98 2.20 -4.13 -15.81
CA THR A 98 2.17 -5.29 -14.90
C THR A 98 2.80 -4.98 -13.54
N ASP A 99 3.90 -4.25 -13.51
CA ASP A 99 4.62 -3.88 -12.28
C ASP A 99 3.85 -2.87 -11.43
N TYR A 100 2.86 -2.18 -12.00
CA TYR A 100 1.95 -1.32 -11.24
C TYR A 100 0.70 -2.09 -10.75
N PHE A 101 0.03 -2.81 -11.67
CA PHE A 101 -1.25 -3.46 -11.36
C PHE A 101 -1.12 -4.62 -10.38
N LEU A 102 -0.04 -5.40 -10.46
CA LEU A 102 0.12 -6.57 -9.60
C LEU A 102 0.36 -6.18 -8.13
N PRO A 103 1.25 -5.22 -7.78
CA PRO A 103 1.35 -4.70 -6.42
C PRO A 103 0.04 -4.10 -5.91
N LEU A 104 -0.69 -3.33 -6.72
CA LEU A 104 -1.97 -2.76 -6.28
C LEU A 104 -3.01 -3.86 -5.99
N PHE A 105 -3.05 -4.90 -6.82
CA PHE A 105 -3.89 -6.09 -6.56
C PHE A 105 -3.47 -6.80 -5.27
N LEU A 106 -2.18 -7.02 -5.05
CA LEU A 106 -1.67 -7.66 -3.82
C LEU A 106 -2.02 -6.82 -2.59
N ILE A 107 -1.79 -5.51 -2.63
CA ILE A 107 -2.13 -4.59 -1.54
C ILE A 107 -3.63 -4.66 -1.24
N SER A 108 -4.49 -4.49 -2.26
CA SER A 108 -5.94 -4.50 -2.07
C SER A 108 -6.45 -5.83 -1.50
N SER A 109 -5.97 -6.95 -2.05
CA SER A 109 -6.36 -8.29 -1.60
C SER A 109 -5.84 -8.59 -0.18
N THR A 110 -4.61 -8.20 0.14
CA THR A 110 -4.04 -8.31 1.49
C THR A 110 -4.86 -7.53 2.51
N ILE A 111 -5.19 -6.25 2.24
CA ILE A 111 -5.98 -5.43 3.16
C ILE A 111 -7.35 -6.07 3.40
N TYR A 112 -8.03 -6.48 2.34
CA TYR A 112 -9.34 -7.11 2.44
C TYR A 112 -9.28 -8.42 3.23
N TRP A 113 -8.30 -9.29 2.94
CA TRP A 113 -8.13 -10.57 3.63
C TRP A 113 -7.85 -10.36 5.12
N VAL A 114 -6.88 -9.52 5.46
CA VAL A 114 -6.53 -9.22 6.85
C VAL A 114 -7.75 -8.68 7.61
N GLY A 115 -8.50 -7.75 7.01
CA GLY A 115 -9.74 -7.25 7.60
C GLY A 115 -10.80 -8.32 7.75
N LYS A 116 -10.95 -9.24 6.79
CA LYS A 116 -11.94 -10.33 6.86
C LYS A 116 -11.65 -11.33 7.97
N PHE A 117 -10.38 -11.61 8.28
CA PHE A 117 -10.00 -12.58 9.32
C PHE A 117 -9.86 -11.97 10.72
N LEU A 118 -9.62 -10.66 10.84
CA LEU A 118 -9.39 -9.99 12.12
C LEU A 118 -10.58 -9.14 12.61
N LYS A 119 -11.60 -8.92 11.78
CA LYS A 119 -12.81 -8.17 12.15
C LYS A 119 -13.75 -8.96 13.06
#